data_AF-A0A5K0V3Q2-F1
#
_entry.id   AF-A0A5K0V3Q2-F1
#
_cell.length_a   1.000
_cell.length_b   1.000
_cell.length_c   1.000
_cell.angle_alpha   90.00
_cell.angle_beta   90.00
_cell.angle_gamma   90.00
#
_symmetry.space_group_name_H-M   'P 1'
#
loop_
_entity.id
_entity.type
_entity.pdbx_description
1 polymer ?
#
loop_
_entity_poly.entity_id
_entity_poly.type
_entity_poly.pdbx_seq_one_letter_code
_entity_poly.pdbx_strand_id
1 'polypeptide(L)' 'DSDPTKRLGAGPDGYASLKMHPFFKGVDWKNVRRTPAPKLVPELQ' A
#
# COMPACT_ATOMS: atom_id res chain seq x y z
N ASP A 1 -9.57 -3.89 -13.55
CA ASP A 1 -9.21 -4.01 -14.97
C ASP A 1 -8.53 -5.36 -15.17
N SER A 2 -9.02 -6.15 -16.12
CA SER A 2 -8.46 -7.47 -16.44
C SER A 2 -7.13 -7.32 -17.19
N ASP A 3 -6.97 -6.23 -17.94
CA ASP A 3 -5.77 -5.91 -18.72
C ASP A 3 -4.61 -5.56 -17.77
N PRO A 4 -3.50 -6.33 -17.80
CA PRO A 4 -2.34 -6.06 -16.97
C PRO A 4 -1.77 -4.64 -17.14
N THR A 5 -1.82 -4.09 -18.35
CA THR A 5 -1.22 -2.79 -18.69
C THR A 5 -1.98 -1.61 -18.08
N LYS A 6 -3.25 -1.82 -17.74
CA LYS A 6 -4.13 -0.81 -17.13
C LYS A 6 -4.16 -0.88 -15.61
N ARG A 7 -3.49 -1.87 -15.00
CA ARG A 7 -3.42 -1.99 -13.54
C ARG A 7 -2.65 -0.80 -12.97
N LEU A 8 -3.14 -0.27 -11.87
CA LEU A 8 -2.42 0.77 -11.14
C LEU A 8 -1.03 0.24 -10.76
N GLY A 9 0.00 0.94 -11.20
CA GLY A 9 1.40 0.55 -11.03
C GLY A 9 2.04 -0.17 -12.22
N ALA A 10 1.33 -0.35 -13.33
CA ALA A 10 1.90 -0.83 -14.59
C ALA A 10 2.50 0.30 -15.48
N GLY A 11 2.28 1.57 -15.11
CA GLY A 11 2.83 2.73 -15.81
C GLY A 11 4.29 3.06 -15.44
N PRO A 12 4.87 4.13 -16.03
CA PRO A 12 6.27 4.52 -15.82
C PRO A 12 6.68 4.75 -14.36
N ASP A 13 5.74 5.22 -13.53
CA ASP A 13 5.98 5.45 -12.09
C ASP A 13 5.96 4.16 -11.27
N GLY A 14 5.56 3.04 -11.87
CA GLY A 14 5.47 1.74 -11.23
C GLY A 14 4.68 1.80 -9.92
N TYR A 15 5.18 1.11 -8.90
CA TYR A 15 4.50 1.07 -7.59
C TYR A 15 4.46 2.43 -6.85
N ALA A 16 5.18 3.47 -7.30
CA ALA A 16 5.09 4.78 -6.67
C ALA A 16 3.67 5.34 -6.79
N SER A 17 2.97 5.06 -7.89
CA SER A 17 1.57 5.46 -8.10
C SER A 17 0.63 4.82 -7.06
N LEU A 18 0.94 3.61 -6.58
CA LEU A 18 0.18 2.95 -5.51
C LEU A 18 0.37 3.68 -4.18
N LYS A 19 1.62 4.03 -3.84
CA LYS A 19 1.95 4.73 -2.58
C LYS A 19 1.27 6.09 -2.47
N MET A 20 1.02 6.76 -3.60
CA MET A 20 0.38 8.08 -3.68
C MET A 20 -1.16 8.02 -3.74
N HIS A 21 -1.75 6.83 -3.85
CA HIS A 21 -3.21 6.70 -3.96
C HIS A 21 -3.91 7.12 -2.65
N PRO A 22 -5.06 7.82 -2.70
CA PRO A 22 -5.77 8.31 -1.51
C PRO A 22 -6.12 7.24 -0.47
N PHE A 23 -6.32 5.99 -0.91
CA PHE A 23 -6.53 4.85 -0.03
C PHE A 23 -5.41 4.68 1.02
N PHE A 24 -4.16 4.97 0.64
CA PHE A 24 -3.01 4.84 1.53
C PHE A 24 -2.61 6.17 2.19
N LYS A 25 -3.52 7.15 2.23
CA LYS A 25 -3.27 8.42 2.91
C LYS A 25 -2.95 8.18 4.39
N GLY A 26 -1.85 8.75 4.86
CA GLY A 26 -1.38 8.61 6.25
C GLY A 26 -0.38 7.47 6.46
N VAL A 27 -0.10 6.64 5.45
CA VAL A 27 0.98 5.64 5.55
C VAL A 27 2.34 6.32 5.45
N ASP A 28 3.15 6.20 6.51
CA ASP A 28 4.55 6.62 6.49
C ASP A 28 5.42 5.55 5.82
N TRP A 29 5.51 5.63 4.50
CA TRP A 29 6.29 4.69 3.68
C TRP A 29 7.80 4.70 3.98
N LYS A 30 8.35 5.76 4.59
CA LYS A 30 9.77 5.82 4.96
C LYS A 30 10.06 4.99 6.21
N ASN A 31 9.08 4.91 7.12
CA ASN A 31 9.25 4.26 8.43
C ASN A 31 8.47 2.94 8.58
N VAL A 32 7.66 2.53 7.60
CA VAL A 32 6.83 1.30 7.68
C VAL A 32 7.60 0.02 8.03
N ARG A 33 8.90 -0.07 7.72
CA ARG A 33 9.78 -1.21 8.06
C ARG A 33 10.65 -0.99 9.30
N ARG A 34 10.60 0.22 9.87
CA ARG A 34 11.42 0.62 11.04
C ARG A 34 10.64 0.55 12.34
N THR A 35 9.31 0.43 12.26
CA THR A 35 8.44 0.30 13.41
C THR A 35 8.09 -1.17 13.66
N PRO A 36 7.86 -1.59 14.92
CA PRO A 36 7.27 -2.89 15.22
C PRO A 36 5.96 -3.09 14.47
N ALA A 37 5.69 -4.33 14.05
CA ALA A 37 4.41 -4.67 13.43
C ALA A 37 3.25 -4.40 14.42
N PRO A 38 2.06 -3.99 13.94
CA PRO A 38 0.88 -3.86 14.79
C PRO A 38 0.57 -5.19 15.49
N LYS A 39 0.09 -5.11 16.74
CA LYS A 39 -0.44 -6.29 17.42
C LYS A 39 -1.68 -6.75 16.67
N LEU A 40 -1.72 -8.04 16.31
CA LEU A 40 -2.94 -8.64 15.80
C LEU A 40 -4.00 -8.55 16.89
N VAL A 41 -5.16 -7.98 16.55
CA VAL A 41 -6.33 -8.07 17.42
C VAL A 41 -6.87 -9.48 17.24
N PRO A 42 -6.94 -10.31 18.30
CA PRO A 42 -7.63 -11.60 18.20
C PRO A 42 -9.06 -11.35 17.73
N GLU A 43 -9.60 -12.24 16.88
CA GLU A 43 -11.01 -12.17 16.46
C GLU A 43 -11.89 -11.97 17.69
N LEU A 44 -12.81 -10.99 17.60
CA LEU A 44 -13.81 -10.74 18.62
C LEU A 44 -14.55 -12.06 18.86
N GLN A 45 -14.32 -12.68 20.03
CA GLN A 45 -15.09 -13.84 20.48
C GLN A 45 -16.54 -13.44 20.75
#